data_AF-A0A8H7ZPQ4-F1
#
_entry.id   AF-A0A8H7ZPQ4-F1
#
_cell.length_a   1.000
_cell.length_b   1.000
_cell.length_c   1.000
_cell.angle_alpha   90.00
_cell.angle_beta   90.00
_cell.angle_gamma   90.00
#
_symmetry.space_group_name_H-M   'P 1'
#
loop_
_entity.id
_entity.type
_entity.pdbx_description
1 polymer ?
#
loop_
_entity_poly.entity_id
_entity_poly.type
_entity_poly.pdbx_seq_one_letter_code
_entity_poly.pdbx_strand_id
1 'polypeptide(L)'
;MHWGQGVVVGAVRGLMAYNGVCGPFADFLFTGVRLLVDQTLENATGVGAPPWTWPWQEQIIDLVHKAVYAVVTGLVADRLVLGYRG
;
A
#
# COMPACT_ATOMS: atom_id res chain seq x y z
N MET A 1 -2.31 -12.22 7.12
CA MET A 1 -2.99 -11.60 5.97
C MET A 1 -1.90 -11.02 5.06
N HIS A 2 -1.56 -11.60 3.90
CA HIS A 2 -0.43 -11.03 3.11
C HIS A 2 -0.64 -11.09 1.60
N TRP A 3 -0.76 -12.28 1.01
CA TRP A 3 -0.73 -12.39 -0.45
C TRP A 3 -2.01 -11.92 -1.12
N GLY A 4 -3.18 -12.40 -0.68
CA GLY A 4 -4.46 -12.03 -1.29
C GLY A 4 -4.77 -10.54 -1.21
N GLN A 5 -4.60 -9.93 -0.02
CA GLN A 5 -4.73 -8.48 0.14
C GLN A 5 -3.70 -7.73 -0.70
N GLY A 6 -2.44 -8.18 -0.72
CA GLY A 6 -1.39 -7.56 -1.54
C GLY A 6 -1.70 -7.61 -3.04
N VAL A 7 -2.29 -8.68 -3.56
CA VAL A 7 -2.69 -8.75 -4.97
C VAL A 7 -3.85 -7.79 -5.24
N VAL A 8 -4.90 -7.83 -4.43
CA VAL A 8 -6.10 -6.99 -4.63
C VAL A 8 -5.79 -5.50 -4.49
N VAL A 9 -5.07 -5.12 -3.43
CA VAL A 9 -4.67 -3.73 -3.20
C VAL A 9 -3.65 -3.28 -4.26
N GLY A 10 -2.77 -4.16 -4.73
CA GLY A 10 -1.86 -3.86 -5.84
C GLY A 10 -2.59 -3.52 -7.15
N ALA A 11 -3.72 -4.17 -7.43
CA ALA A 11 -4.55 -3.82 -8.59
C ALA A 11 -5.10 -2.39 -8.49
N VAL A 12 -5.39 -1.89 -7.28
CA VAL A 12 -5.78 -0.48 -7.06
C VAL A 12 -4.64 0.46 -7.47
N ARG A 13 -3.38 0.13 -7.17
CA ARG A 13 -2.23 0.93 -7.64
C ARG A 13 -2.10 0.95 -9.15
N GLY A 14 -2.42 -0.17 -9.81
CA GLY A 14 -2.53 -0.24 -11.27
C GLY A 14 -3.60 0.69 -11.82
N LEU A 15 -4.78 0.76 -11.18
CA LEU A 15 -5.84 1.70 -11.55
C LEU A 15 -5.41 3.16 -11.32
N MET A 16 -4.70 3.46 -10.23
CA MET A 16 -4.13 4.79 -10.01
C MET A 16 -3.21 5.19 -11.18
N ALA A 17 -2.29 4.30 -11.57
CA ALA A 17 -1.39 4.54 -12.71
C ALA A 17 -2.16 4.76 -14.02
N TYR A 18 -3.19 3.93 -14.28
CA TYR A 18 -4.03 4.04 -15.47
C TYR A 18 -4.76 5.38 -15.57
N ASN A 19 -5.14 5.95 -14.43
CA ASN A 19 -5.79 7.26 -14.34
C ASN A 19 -4.79 8.43 -14.21
N GLY A 20 -3.49 8.20 -14.44
CA GLY A 20 -2.46 9.23 -14.41
C GLY A 20 -1.95 9.62 -13.01
N VAL A 21 -2.39 8.92 -11.96
CA VAL A 21 -1.89 9.11 -10.58
C VAL A 21 -0.65 8.24 -10.40
N CYS A 22 0.52 8.81 -10.73
CA CYS A 22 1.80 8.11 -10.81
C CYS A 22 2.92 8.81 -10.02
N GLY A 23 4.05 8.12 -9.86
CA GLY A 23 5.25 8.66 -9.24
C GLY A 23 5.20 8.75 -7.70
N PRO A 24 6.18 9.43 -7.08
CA PRO A 24 6.40 9.35 -5.62
C PRO A 24 5.21 9.80 -4.77
N PHE A 25 4.44 10.78 -5.26
CA PHE A 25 3.25 11.24 -4.54
C PHE A 25 2.12 10.21 -4.61
N ALA A 26 1.96 9.50 -5.73
CA ALA A 26 1.02 8.40 -5.83
C ALA A 26 1.39 7.25 -4.89
N ASP A 27 2.69 6.96 -4.74
CA ASP A 27 3.17 5.91 -3.85
C ASP A 27 2.95 6.27 -2.37
N PHE A 28 3.11 7.56 -2.01
CA PHE A 28 2.74 8.07 -0.68
C PHE A 28 1.25 7.87 -0.39
N LEU A 29 0.36 8.27 -1.31
CA LEU A 29 -1.08 8.07 -1.17
C LEU A 29 -1.43 6.58 -1.06
N PHE A 30 -0.79 5.75 -1.88
CA PHE A 30 -1.03 4.31 -1.90
C PHE A 30 -0.56 3.62 -0.61
N THR A 31 0.48 4.12 0.05
CA THR A 31 0.87 3.68 1.40
C THR A 31 -0.29 3.88 2.39
N GLY A 32 -0.96 5.03 2.33
CA GLY A 32 -2.17 5.31 3.12
C GLY A 32 -3.32 4.33 2.82
N VAL A 33 -3.57 4.02 1.54
CA VAL A 33 -4.54 2.99 1.14
C VAL A 33 -4.19 1.64 1.77
N ARG A 34 -2.92 1.25 1.76
CA ARG A 34 -2.48 -0.03 2.32
C ARG A 34 -2.69 -0.11 3.83
N LEU A 35 -2.45 0.98 4.56
CA LEU A 35 -2.72 1.09 5.99
C LEU A 35 -4.22 0.98 6.30
N LEU A 36 -5.05 1.71 5.55
CA LEU A 36 -6.50 1.73 5.75
C LEU A 36 -7.14 0.36 5.49
N VAL A 37 -6.69 -0.36 4.46
CA VAL A 37 -7.20 -1.71 4.16
C VAL A 37 -6.86 -2.69 5.29
N ASP A 38 -5.66 -2.61 5.85
CA ASP A 38 -5.28 -3.44 6.99
C ASP A 38 -6.17 -3.15 8.19
N GLN A 39 -6.27 -1.88 8.58
CA GLN A 39 -7.07 -1.49 9.74
C GLN A 39 -8.55 -1.84 9.56
N THR A 40 -9.09 -1.70 8.35
CA THR A 40 -10.47 -2.09 8.06
C THR A 40 -10.68 -3.60 8.26
N LEU A 41 -9.76 -4.42 7.76
CA LEU A 41 -9.90 -5.88 7.82
C LEU A 41 -9.60 -6.43 9.22
N GLU A 42 -8.64 -5.86 9.92
CA GLU A 42 -8.33 -6.17 11.31
C GLU A 42 -9.51 -5.84 12.24
N ASN A 43 -10.12 -4.66 12.06
CA ASN A 43 -11.33 -4.29 12.79
C ASN A 43 -12.52 -5.19 12.44
N ALA A 44 -12.73 -5.49 11.15
CA ALA A 44 -13.84 -6.34 10.71
C ALA A 44 -13.74 -7.79 11.21
N THR A 45 -12.52 -8.29 11.42
CA THR A 45 -12.27 -9.65 11.92
C THR A 45 -12.14 -9.72 13.43
N GLY A 46 -12.03 -8.58 14.13
CA GLY A 46 -11.78 -8.52 15.58
C GLY A 46 -10.37 -8.99 15.98
N VAL A 47 -9.45 -9.14 15.01
CA VAL A 47 -8.08 -9.62 15.22
C VAL A 47 -7.11 -8.45 15.48
N GLY A 48 -7.56 -7.21 15.28
CA GLY A 48 -6.74 -6.00 15.43
C GLY A 48 -6.71 -5.39 16.83
N ALA A 49 -5.60 -4.71 17.13
CA ALA A 49 -5.53 -3.68 18.15
C ALA A 49 -5.17 -2.34 17.48
N PRO A 50 -5.64 -1.19 17.98
CA PRO A 50 -5.36 0.09 17.34
C PRO A 50 -3.83 0.37 17.26
N PRO A 51 -3.30 0.91 16.16
CA PRO A 51 -1.84 1.02 15.95
C PRO A 51 -1.11 1.80 17.05
N TRP A 52 -1.76 2.81 17.63
CA TRP A 52 -1.21 3.61 18.72
C TRP A 52 -1.12 2.87 20.07
N THR A 53 -1.58 1.61 20.13
CA THR A 53 -1.42 0.73 21.30
C THR A 53 -0.19 -0.17 21.20
N TRP A 54 0.44 -0.24 20.03
CA TRP A 54 1.60 -1.10 19.79
C TRP A 54 2.91 -0.43 20.23
N PRO A 55 3.96 -1.21 20.56
CA PRO A 55 5.31 -0.68 20.70
C PRO A 55 5.73 0.15 19.48
N TRP A 56 6.42 1.27 19.70
CA TRP A 56 6.76 2.20 18.61
C TRP A 56 7.64 1.56 17.53
N GLN A 57 8.46 0.56 17.88
CA GLN A 57 9.26 -0.16 16.90
C GLN A 57 8.39 -0.95 15.92
N GLU A 58 7.29 -1.54 16.38
CA GLU A 58 6.36 -2.28 15.53
C GLU A 58 5.63 -1.34 14.58
N GLN A 59 5.23 -0.15 15.05
CA GLN A 59 4.63 0.88 14.20
C GLN A 59 5.59 1.32 13.08
N ILE A 60 6.88 1.49 13.38
CA ILE A 60 7.88 1.82 12.36
C ILE A 60 8.04 0.70 11.35
N ILE A 61 8.17 -0.55 11.81
CA ILE A 61 8.30 -1.71 10.92
C ILE A 61 7.09 -1.78 9.99
N ASP A 62 5.89 -1.54 10.52
CA ASP A 62 4.65 -1.56 9.75
C ASP A 62 4.62 -0.49 8.65
N LEU A 63 4.95 0.75 9.03
CA LEU A 63 5.02 1.87 8.09
C LEU A 63 6.07 1.63 6.99
N VAL A 64 7.27 1.17 7.37
CA VAL A 64 8.36 0.91 6.43
C VAL A 64 8.00 -0.23 5.49
N HIS A 65 7.44 -1.33 6.00
CA HIS A 65 7.03 -2.45 5.17
C HIS A 65 5.98 -2.05 4.13
N LYS A 66 4.97 -1.27 4.55
CA LYS A 66 3.91 -0.78 3.67
C LYS A 66 4.41 0.26 2.66
N ALA A 67 5.36 1.11 3.05
CA ALA A 67 6.02 2.04 2.14
C ALA A 67 6.85 1.32 1.08
N VAL A 68 7.66 0.32 1.47
CA VAL A 68 8.43 -0.51 0.52
C VAL A 68 7.49 -1.20 -0.46
N TYR A 69 6.42 -1.82 0.05
CA TYR A 69 5.41 -2.44 -0.80
C TYR A 69 4.78 -1.43 -1.78
N ALA A 70 4.44 -0.22 -1.30
CA ALA A 70 3.81 0.81 -2.12
C ALA A 70 4.73 1.31 -3.24
N VAL A 71 6.00 1.58 -2.93
CA VAL A 71 7.00 2.03 -3.91
C VAL A 71 7.28 0.95 -4.94
N VAL A 72 7.52 -0.29 -4.53
CA VAL A 72 7.81 -1.39 -5.46
C VAL A 72 6.61 -1.65 -6.38
N THR A 73 5.41 -1.71 -5.81
CA THR A 73 4.18 -1.90 -6.60
C THR A 73 3.94 -0.72 -7.53
N GLY A 74 4.19 0.51 -7.07
CA GLY A 74 4.06 1.73 -7.86
C GLY A 74 5.01 1.78 -9.03
N LEU A 75 6.30 1.50 -8.82
CA LEU A 75 7.30 1.40 -9.88
C LEU A 75 6.91 0.37 -10.94
N VAL A 76 6.45 -0.80 -10.52
CA VAL A 76 5.98 -1.85 -11.44
C VAL A 76 4.72 -1.40 -12.19
N ALA A 77 3.72 -0.88 -11.48
CA ALA A 77 2.46 -0.42 -12.07
C ALA A 77 2.69 0.70 -13.10
N ASP A 78 3.42 1.75 -12.71
CA ASP A 78 3.72 2.88 -13.58
C ASP A 78 4.50 2.42 -14.80
N ARG A 79 5.49 1.53 -14.62
CA ARG A 79 6.29 1.00 -15.73
C ARG A 79 5.48 0.16 -16.71
N LEU A 80 4.54 -0.65 -16.22
CA LEU A 80 3.66 -1.49 -17.03
C LEU A 80 2.59 -0.68 -17.75
N VAL A 81 2.02 0.34 -17.10
CA VAL A 81 0.91 1.13 -17.63
C VAL A 81 1.36 2.27 -18.53
N LEU A 82 2.40 3.02 -18.13
CA LEU A 82 2.87 4.19 -18.87
C LEU A 82 3.90 3.85 -19.95
N GLY A 83 4.55 2.69 -19.86
CA GLY A 83 5.70 2.32 -20.68
C GLY A 83 7.00 3.05 -20.26
N TYR A 84 8.09 2.86 -21.02
CA TYR A 84 9.32 3.65 -20.87
C TYR A 84 9.05 5.08 -21.39
N ARG A 85 8.38 5.90 -20.58
CA ARG A 85 8.34 7.36 -20.79
C ARG A 85 9.55 7.96 -20.09
N GLY A 86 10.73 7.69 -20.65
CA GLY A 86 11.97 8.42 -20.41
C GLY A 86 12.18 9.44 -21.52
#